data_AF-A0A074XZU2-F1
#
_entry.id   AF-A0A074XZU2-F1
#
_cell.length_a   1.000
_cell.length_b   1.000
_cell.length_c   1.000
_cell.angle_alpha   90.00
_cell.angle_beta   90.00
_cell.angle_gamma   90.00
#
_symmetry.space_group_name_H-M   'P 1'
#
loop_
_entity.id
_entity.type
_entity.pdbx_description
1 polymer ?
#
loop_
_entity_poly.entity_id
_entity_poly.type
_entity_poly.pdbx_seq_one_letter_code
_entity_poly.pdbx_strand_id
1 'polypeptide(L)'
;MHGHRRRPLLGAALVVGASRSAARNEVEKQAAREAEARLAADTRRREEEERAMRTQRAIDESIARQYAAVGKQPEPPIYYPGVQGASLANMKDVRYCRQCNSLCKLQDKFCSACGCIQATPGADQRIMQ
;
A
#
# COMPACT_ATOMS: atom_id res chain seq x y z
N MET A 1 63.70 -28.97 -61.92
CA MET A 1 63.81 -27.52 -61.65
C MET A 1 62.43 -27.01 -61.28
N HIS A 2 62.23 -26.58 -60.04
CA HIS A 2 61.24 -25.62 -59.51
C HIS A 2 61.23 -25.81 -57.99
N GLY A 3 62.12 -25.09 -57.31
CA GLY A 3 62.07 -24.97 -55.86
C GLY A 3 61.05 -23.90 -55.47
N HIS A 4 60.43 -24.03 -54.31
CA HIS A 4 60.12 -22.88 -53.46
C HIS A 4 60.19 -23.29 -51.99
N ARG A 5 61.11 -22.61 -51.29
CA ARG A 5 61.33 -22.68 -49.85
C ARG A 5 60.33 -21.76 -49.13
N ARG A 6 60.04 -22.13 -47.87
CA ARG A 6 59.63 -21.31 -46.68
C ARG A 6 58.13 -21.17 -46.35
N ARG A 7 57.71 -22.01 -45.39
CA ARG A 7 57.01 -21.76 -44.09
C ARG A 7 56.60 -20.29 -43.80
N PRO A 8 55.43 -20.03 -43.17
CA PRO A 8 55.23 -20.33 -41.73
C PRO A 8 53.81 -20.78 -41.31
N LEU A 9 53.73 -21.71 -40.35
CA LEU A 9 52.51 -22.00 -39.56
C LEU A 9 52.79 -21.81 -38.07
N LEU A 10 53.41 -20.70 -37.69
CA LEU A 10 53.56 -20.33 -36.29
C LEU A 10 53.54 -18.80 -36.20
N GLY A 11 52.57 -18.27 -35.47
CA GLY A 11 52.59 -16.88 -35.02
C GLY A 11 51.39 -16.02 -35.44
N ALA A 12 50.17 -16.43 -35.11
CA ALA A 12 49.12 -15.45 -34.88
C ALA A 12 49.42 -14.74 -33.56
N ALA A 13 50.32 -13.75 -33.59
CA ALA A 13 50.57 -12.89 -32.46
C ALA A 13 49.33 -12.00 -32.26
N LEU A 14 48.53 -12.32 -31.26
CA LEU A 14 47.51 -11.43 -30.73
C LEU A 14 48.22 -10.21 -30.11
N VAL A 15 48.44 -9.17 -30.92
CA VAL A 15 48.88 -7.86 -30.45
C VAL A 15 47.71 -7.20 -29.74
N VAL A 16 47.53 -7.53 -28.47
CA VAL A 16 46.50 -6.96 -27.59
C VAL A 16 47.22 -6.12 -26.54
N GLY A 17 47.71 -4.95 -26.94
CA GLY A 17 48.51 -4.08 -26.06
C GLY A 17 48.09 -2.61 -26.10
N ALA A 18 48.02 -2.00 -27.29
CA ALA A 18 47.90 -0.54 -27.40
C ALA A 18 46.47 0.01 -27.39
N SER A 19 45.47 -0.74 -27.86
CA SER A 19 44.08 -0.25 -27.95
C SER A 19 43.27 -0.44 -26.66
N ARG A 20 43.77 -1.24 -25.70
CA ARG A 20 43.05 -1.55 -24.45
C ARG A 20 43.19 -0.46 -23.38
N SER A 21 44.24 0.34 -23.38
CA SER A 21 44.48 1.37 -22.34
C SER A 21 43.53 2.56 -22.47
N ALA A 22 43.30 3.06 -23.69
CA ALA A 22 42.32 4.12 -23.94
C ALA A 22 40.88 3.65 -23.64
N ALA A 23 40.52 2.45 -24.12
CA ALA A 23 39.22 1.86 -23.84
C ALA A 23 38.98 1.58 -22.33
N ARG A 24 40.03 1.21 -21.59
CA ARG A 24 39.93 1.00 -20.13
C ARG A 24 39.79 2.31 -19.36
N ASN A 25 40.47 3.38 -19.76
CA ASN A 25 40.38 4.68 -19.07
C ASN A 25 38.96 5.26 -19.15
N GLU A 26 38.28 5.10 -20.29
CA GLU A 26 36.89 5.55 -20.46
C GLU A 26 35.93 4.71 -19.61
N VAL A 27 36.11 3.38 -19.60
CA VAL A 27 35.31 2.46 -18.77
C VAL A 27 35.55 2.71 -17.27
N GLU A 28 36.78 3.00 -16.86
CA GLU A 28 37.13 3.27 -15.46
C GLU A 28 36.54 4.61 -14.99
N LYS A 29 36.54 5.63 -15.85
CA LYS A 29 35.82 6.89 -15.60
C LYS A 29 34.30 6.72 -15.56
N GLN A 30 33.73 5.85 -16.39
CA GLN A 30 32.31 5.51 -16.33
C GLN A 30 31.99 4.77 -15.03
N ALA A 31 32.79 3.78 -14.66
CA ALA A 31 32.64 3.02 -13.42
C ALA A 31 32.77 3.92 -12.17
N ALA A 32 33.69 4.91 -12.19
CA ALA A 32 33.81 5.90 -11.12
C ALA A 32 32.53 6.74 -10.96
N ARG A 33 31.96 7.23 -12.07
CA ARG A 33 30.68 7.98 -12.04
C ARG A 33 29.51 7.12 -11.60
N GLU A 34 29.46 5.85 -12.01
CA GLU A 34 28.43 4.92 -11.56
C GLU A 34 28.56 4.58 -10.08
N ALA A 35 29.79 4.41 -9.56
CA ALA A 35 30.04 4.17 -8.15
C ALA A 35 29.63 5.38 -7.30
N GLU A 36 29.94 6.59 -7.75
CA GLU A 36 29.50 7.83 -7.10
C GLU A 36 27.98 7.97 -7.14
N ALA A 37 27.34 7.68 -8.28
CA ALA A 37 25.87 7.68 -8.39
C ALA A 37 25.20 6.65 -7.47
N ARG A 38 25.81 5.47 -7.29
CA ARG A 38 25.33 4.44 -6.35
C ARG A 38 25.40 4.91 -4.90
N LEU A 39 26.51 5.55 -4.51
CA LEU A 39 26.65 6.11 -3.16
C LEU A 39 25.68 7.26 -2.93
N ALA A 40 25.50 8.15 -3.91
CA ALA A 40 24.54 9.25 -3.85
C ALA A 40 23.08 8.77 -3.80
N ALA A 41 22.76 7.63 -4.42
CA ALA A 41 21.45 7.01 -4.29
C ALA A 41 21.23 6.40 -2.90
N ASP A 42 22.26 5.76 -2.32
CA ASP A 42 22.16 5.20 -0.97
C ASP A 42 22.01 6.29 0.10
N THR A 43 22.72 7.42 -0.03
CA THR A 43 22.55 8.55 0.89
C THR A 43 21.15 9.15 0.78
N ARG A 44 20.64 9.37 -0.43
CA ARG A 44 19.26 9.86 -0.65
C ARG A 44 18.21 8.94 -0.02
N ARG A 45 18.38 7.62 -0.14
CA ARG A 45 17.47 6.64 0.46
C ARG A 45 17.46 6.76 1.99
N ARG A 46 18.63 6.85 2.63
CA ARG A 46 18.72 7.01 4.09
C ARG A 46 18.08 8.33 4.56
N GLU A 47 18.31 9.41 3.83
CA GLU A 47 17.69 10.71 4.13
C GLU A 47 16.16 10.66 3.99
N GLU A 48 15.64 9.97 2.97
CA GLU A 48 14.21 9.78 2.77
C GLU A 48 13.60 8.92 3.88
N GLU A 49 14.25 7.82 4.26
CA GLU A 49 13.85 6.99 5.40
C GLU A 49 13.81 7.79 6.70
N GLU A 50 14.80 8.66 6.93
CA GLU A 50 14.83 9.53 8.10
C GLU A 50 13.70 10.57 8.07
N ARG A 51 13.43 11.17 6.91
CA ARG A 51 12.29 12.09 6.73
C ARG A 51 10.97 11.37 6.96
N ALA A 52 10.80 10.18 6.41
CA ALA A 52 9.62 9.34 6.61
C ALA A 52 9.44 8.98 8.09
N MET A 53 10.51 8.66 8.80
CA MET A 53 10.44 8.40 10.24
C MET A 53 10.03 9.65 11.02
N ARG A 54 10.57 10.83 10.66
CA ARG A 54 10.21 12.10 11.31
C ARG A 54 8.75 12.46 11.04
N THR A 55 8.26 12.30 9.82
CA THR A 55 6.85 12.56 9.50
C THR A 55 5.94 11.57 10.22
N GLN A 56 6.30 10.29 10.28
CA GLN A 56 5.57 9.27 11.03
C GLN A 56 5.45 9.65 12.51
N ARG A 57 6.55 10.04 13.16
CA ARG A 57 6.54 10.46 14.56
C ARG A 57 5.67 11.69 14.80
N ALA A 58 5.69 12.67 13.89
CA ALA A 58 4.84 13.85 13.99
C ALA A 58 3.35 13.49 13.87
N ILE A 59 3.00 12.54 12.99
CA ILE A 59 1.65 12.00 12.86
C ILE A 59 1.25 11.30 14.16
N ASP A 60 2.06 10.36 14.65
CA ASP A 60 1.77 9.61 15.87
C ASP A 60 1.63 10.52 17.10
N GLU A 61 2.48 11.55 17.22
CA GLU A 61 2.39 12.54 18.29
C GLU A 61 1.11 13.37 18.20
N SER A 62 0.73 13.80 17.00
CA SER A 62 -0.52 14.56 16.79
C SER A 62 -1.75 13.72 17.15
N ILE A 63 -1.73 12.43 16.79
CA ILE A 63 -2.75 11.46 17.11
C ILE A 63 -2.83 11.23 18.63
N ALA A 64 -1.68 11.02 19.29
CA ALA A 64 -1.62 10.85 20.75
C ALA A 64 -2.16 12.08 21.50
N ARG A 65 -1.82 13.30 21.04
CA ARG A 65 -2.35 14.56 21.59
C ARG A 65 -3.86 14.66 21.42
N GLN A 66 -4.39 14.27 20.26
CA GLN A 66 -5.84 14.22 20.04
C GLN A 66 -6.51 13.24 20.99
N TYR A 67 -5.95 12.05 21.21
CA TYR A 67 -6.51 11.09 22.17
C TYR A 67 -6.46 11.59 23.61
N ALA A 68 -5.36 12.20 24.03
CA ALA A 68 -5.24 12.78 25.37
C ALA A 68 -6.25 13.91 25.60
N ALA A 69 -6.53 14.72 24.56
CA ALA A 69 -7.50 15.82 24.64
C ALA A 69 -8.97 15.34 24.60
N VAL A 70 -9.28 14.30 23.82
CA VAL A 70 -10.65 13.80 23.62
C VAL A 70 -11.07 12.79 24.69
N GLY A 71 -10.12 12.22 25.45
CA GLY A 71 -10.42 11.30 26.56
C GLY A 71 -11.09 9.99 26.14
N LYS A 72 -11.11 9.67 24.84
CA LYS A 72 -11.70 8.46 24.28
C LYS A 72 -10.72 7.84 23.28
N GLN A 73 -10.46 6.54 23.44
CA GLN A 73 -9.79 5.73 22.42
C GLN A 73 -10.57 5.84 21.09
N PRO A 74 -9.89 5.74 19.93
CA PRO A 74 -10.60 5.46 18.70
C PRO A 74 -11.20 4.06 18.89
N GLU A 75 -12.53 3.95 18.84
CA GLU A 75 -13.15 2.64 18.72
C GLU A 75 -12.53 2.00 17.47
N PRO A 76 -11.96 0.78 17.55
CA PRO A 76 -11.44 0.10 16.37
C PRO A 76 -12.56 0.11 15.32
N PRO A 77 -12.28 0.36 14.03
CA PRO A 77 -13.32 0.31 13.03
C PRO A 77 -13.94 -1.07 13.13
N ILE A 78 -15.17 -1.13 13.66
CA ILE A 78 -15.88 -2.38 13.82
C ILE A 78 -16.15 -2.83 12.39
N TYR A 79 -15.31 -3.72 11.89
CA TYR A 79 -15.50 -4.34 10.59
C TYR A 79 -16.72 -5.23 10.71
N TYR A 80 -17.88 -4.67 10.40
CA TYR A 80 -19.08 -5.45 10.12
C TYR A 80 -18.90 -6.03 8.71
N PRO A 81 -18.70 -7.35 8.56
CA PRO A 81 -18.71 -7.96 7.24
C PRO A 81 -20.14 -7.90 6.72
N GLY A 82 -20.39 -7.02 5.76
CA GLY A 82 -21.57 -7.05 4.91
C GLY A 82 -22.60 -5.97 5.21
N VAL A 83 -22.48 -4.84 4.52
CA VAL A 83 -23.44 -4.44 3.47
C VAL A 83 -22.83 -3.25 2.72
N GLN A 84 -22.51 -3.46 1.44
CA GLN A 84 -22.16 -2.36 0.54
C GLN A 84 -23.37 -1.41 0.47
N GLY A 85 -23.25 -0.22 1.07
CA GLY A 85 -24.24 0.86 0.92
C GLY A 85 -24.84 1.48 2.19
N ALA A 86 -24.49 1.01 3.40
CA ALA A 86 -24.94 1.67 4.63
C ALA A 86 -23.86 2.66 5.13
N SER A 87 -24.04 3.95 4.81
CA SER A 87 -23.33 5.04 5.48
C SER A 87 -23.55 4.95 7.00
N LEU A 88 -22.48 5.15 7.80
CA LEU A 88 -22.49 5.17 9.27
C LEU A 88 -23.54 6.14 9.88
N ALA A 89 -24.09 7.06 9.08
CA ALA A 89 -25.20 7.91 9.47
C ALA A 89 -26.54 7.17 9.69
N ASN A 90 -26.70 5.95 9.14
CA ASN A 90 -28.00 5.25 9.04
C ASN A 90 -28.14 4.02 9.95
N MET A 91 -27.18 3.70 10.83
CA MET A 91 -27.33 2.55 11.74
C MET A 91 -28.45 2.72 12.78
N LYS A 92 -28.92 3.96 13.01
CA LYS A 92 -30.05 4.24 13.91
C LYS A 92 -31.41 3.94 13.29
N ASP A 93 -31.48 3.72 11.98
CA ASP A 93 -32.72 3.50 11.22
C ASP A 93 -32.91 2.04 10.78
N VAL A 94 -32.21 1.10 11.43
CA VAL A 94 -32.27 -0.33 11.13
C VAL A 94 -32.63 -1.13 12.37
N ARG A 95 -33.43 -2.20 12.19
CA ARG A 95 -33.81 -3.18 13.21
C ARG A 95 -33.68 -4.60 12.68
N TYR A 96 -33.55 -5.58 13.56
CA TYR A 96 -33.61 -6.99 13.19
C TYR A 96 -35.06 -7.52 13.28
N CYS A 97 -35.56 -8.26 12.28
CA CYS A 97 -36.87 -8.96 12.40
C CYS A 97 -36.78 -10.01 13.49
N ARG A 98 -37.78 -10.04 14.38
CA ARG A 98 -37.85 -11.02 15.48
C ARG A 98 -38.07 -12.47 15.03
N GLN A 99 -38.50 -12.70 13.78
CA GLN A 99 -38.75 -14.06 13.26
C GLN A 99 -37.59 -14.63 12.44
N CYS A 100 -36.98 -13.84 11.55
CA CYS A 100 -35.95 -14.34 10.63
C CYS A 100 -34.58 -13.68 10.79
N ASN A 101 -34.43 -12.77 11.75
CA ASN A 101 -33.20 -12.05 12.07
C ASN A 101 -32.56 -11.26 10.90
N SER A 102 -33.33 -10.94 9.86
CA SER A 102 -32.88 -10.07 8.76
C SER A 102 -32.86 -8.59 9.17
N LEU A 103 -31.96 -7.80 8.59
CA LEU A 103 -31.95 -6.34 8.71
C LEU A 103 -33.13 -5.74 7.95
N CYS A 104 -33.99 -5.03 8.67
CA CYS A 104 -35.12 -4.26 8.13
C CYS A 104 -34.98 -2.79 8.50
N LYS A 105 -35.51 -1.87 7.69
CA LYS A 105 -35.50 -0.45 8.08
C LYS A 105 -36.56 -0.21 9.15
N LEU A 106 -36.32 0.76 10.03
CA LEU A 106 -37.25 1.14 11.10
C LEU A 106 -38.59 1.67 10.58
N GLN A 107 -38.63 2.18 9.35
CA GLN A 107 -39.83 2.64 8.65
C GLN A 107 -40.64 1.50 8.02
N ASP A 108 -40.05 0.32 7.84
CA ASP A 108 -40.72 -0.80 7.21
C ASP A 108 -41.73 -1.42 8.20
N LYS A 109 -43.00 -1.46 7.81
CA LYS A 109 -44.07 -2.13 8.59
C LYS A 109 -43.97 -3.66 8.53
N PHE A 110 -43.30 -4.19 7.50
CA PHE A 110 -43.17 -5.62 7.25
C PHE A 110 -41.71 -5.97 6.95
N CYS A 111 -41.30 -7.17 7.34
CA CYS A 111 -40.01 -7.72 6.99
C CYS A 111 -39.92 -8.01 5.49
N SER A 112 -38.88 -7.50 4.81
CA SER A 112 -38.64 -7.81 3.39
C SER A 112 -38.29 -9.27 3.13
N ALA A 113 -37.69 -9.97 4.10
CA ALA A 113 -37.30 -11.37 3.95
C ALA A 113 -38.42 -12.38 4.27
N CYS A 114 -39.23 -12.17 5.32
CA CYS A 114 -40.23 -13.16 5.76
C CYS A 114 -41.66 -12.62 5.88
N GLY A 115 -41.91 -11.33 5.62
CA GLY A 115 -43.24 -10.73 5.73
C GLY A 115 -43.73 -10.48 7.17
N CYS A 116 -42.92 -10.77 8.20
CA CYS A 116 -43.28 -10.53 9.61
C CYS A 116 -43.65 -9.06 9.87
N ILE A 117 -44.74 -8.78 10.59
CA ILE A 117 -45.09 -7.41 10.99
C ILE A 117 -44.02 -6.88 11.95
N GLN A 118 -43.47 -5.72 11.64
CA GLN A 118 -42.52 -5.00 12.48
C GLN A 118 -43.30 -3.96 13.29
N ALA A 119 -43.35 -4.11 14.62
CA ALA A 119 -44.02 -3.14 15.49
C ALA A 119 -43.33 -1.77 15.39
N THR A 120 -43.96 -0.78 14.74
CA THR A 120 -43.37 0.56 14.59
C THR A 120 -43.19 1.22 15.95
N PRO A 121 -42.03 1.79 16.30
CA PRO A 121 -41.77 2.35 17.63
C PRO A 121 -42.53 3.66 17.96
N GLY A 122 -43.56 4.03 17.19
CA GLY A 122 -44.35 5.24 17.40
C GLY A 122 -45.87 5.10 17.28
N ALA A 123 -46.42 3.90 17.10
CA ALA A 123 -47.86 3.70 16.89
C ALA A 123 -48.57 2.85 17.96
N ASP A 124 -47.84 2.34 18.96
CA ASP A 124 -48.35 1.32 19.89
C ASP A 124 -48.65 1.86 21.31
N GLN A 125 -49.00 3.15 21.42
CA GLN A 125 -49.43 3.78 22.68
C GLN A 125 -50.91 4.17 22.72
N ARG A 126 -51.71 3.80 21.70
CA ARG A 126 -53.15 4.13 21.62
C ARG A 126 -54.09 2.93 21.52
N ILE A 127 -53.65 1.73 21.90
CA ILE A 127 -54.51 0.54 21.97
C ILE A 127 -54.36 -0.12 23.35
N MET A 128 -54.59 0.66 24.41
CA MET A 128 -54.92 0.18 25.76
C MET A 128 -55.72 1.26 26.50
N GLN A 129 -56.85 1.69 25.93
CA GLN A 129 -57.97 2.29 26.67
C GLN A 129 -59.28 1.77 26.09
#